data_AF-A0AAJ0GS00-F1
#
_entry.id   AF-A0AAJ0GS00-F1
#
_cell.length_a   1.000
_cell.length_b   1.000
_cell.length_c   1.000
_cell.angle_alpha   90.00
_cell.angle_beta   90.00
_cell.angle_gamma   90.00
#
_symmetry.space_group_name_H-M   'P 1'
#
loop_
_entity.id
_entity.type
_entity.pdbx_description
1 polymer ?
#
loop_
_entity_poly.entity_id
_entity_poly.type
_entity_poly.pdbx_seq_one_letter_code
_entity_poly.pdbx_strand_id
1 'polypeptide(L)'
;VDSFLELLRARLPSSLECMLTFLYVPCSMVAVLYATVPVLQDCWIVIFGDVGRYQMAVDGNDIQDREGWAAVSRDRYSRASEKAPTIDCLFYHLAILSRTNTLQQLCYILKSL
;
A
#
# COMPACT_ATOMS: atom_id res chain seq x y z
N VAL A 1 -5.42 -8.78 9.52
CA VAL A 1 -5.95 -7.70 8.64
C VAL A 1 -6.16 -8.24 7.23
N ASP A 2 -5.17 -8.91 6.65
CA ASP A 2 -5.27 -9.55 5.31
C ASP A 2 -6.47 -10.50 5.16
N SER A 3 -6.73 -11.39 6.11
CA SER A 3 -7.84 -12.35 6.02
C SER A 3 -9.23 -11.69 5.96
N PHE A 4 -9.38 -10.49 6.51
CA PHE A 4 -10.64 -9.74 6.48
C PHE A 4 -10.80 -8.98 5.16
N LEU A 5 -9.72 -8.37 4.66
CA LEU A 5 -9.72 -7.64 3.39
C LEU A 5 -9.90 -8.58 2.19
N GLU A 6 -9.34 -9.78 2.23
CA GLU A 6 -9.60 -10.83 1.22
C GLU A 6 -11.07 -11.27 1.23
N LEU A 7 -11.70 -11.38 2.40
CA LEU A 7 -13.12 -11.72 2.54
C LEU A 7 -14.03 -10.60 2.00
N LEU A 8 -13.68 -9.34 2.24
CA LEU A 8 -14.39 -8.20 1.66
C LEU A 8 -14.21 -8.18 0.14
N ARG A 9 -13.01 -8.41 -0.38
CA ARG A 9 -12.74 -8.47 -1.82
C ARG A 9 -13.56 -9.55 -2.54
N ALA A 10 -13.69 -10.73 -1.95
CA ALA A 10 -14.46 -11.83 -2.53
C ALA A 10 -15.97 -11.55 -2.65
N ARG A 11 -16.48 -10.52 -1.95
CA ARG A 11 -17.91 -10.16 -1.90
C ARG A 11 -18.24 -8.88 -2.69
N LEU A 12 -17.30 -8.38 -3.48
CA LEU A 12 -17.56 -7.25 -4.36
C LEU A 12 -18.63 -7.62 -5.42
N PRO A 13 -19.54 -6.70 -5.78
CA PRO A 13 -19.55 -5.27 -5.40
C PRO A 13 -20.23 -4.97 -4.05
N SER A 14 -20.95 -5.93 -3.45
CA SER A 14 -21.82 -5.71 -2.29
C SER A 14 -21.11 -5.27 -1.01
N SER A 15 -19.80 -5.55 -0.89
CA SER A 15 -18.96 -5.20 0.27
C SER A 15 -18.17 -3.89 0.09
N LEU A 16 -18.35 -3.18 -1.03
CA LEU A 16 -17.53 -2.03 -1.41
C LEU A 16 -17.49 -0.93 -0.35
N GLU A 17 -18.63 -0.51 0.16
CA GLU A 17 -18.74 0.56 1.16
C GLU A 17 -18.08 0.16 2.49
N CYS A 18 -18.21 -1.12 2.89
CA CYS A 18 -17.52 -1.66 4.06
C CYS A 18 -16.00 -1.68 3.87
N MET A 19 -15.53 -2.03 2.67
CA MET A 19 -14.10 -2.03 2.34
C MET A 19 -13.51 -0.62 2.34
N LEU A 20 -14.22 0.35 1.75
CA LEU A 20 -13.82 1.76 1.77
C LEU A 20 -13.81 2.34 3.19
N THR A 21 -14.83 2.04 3.99
CA THR A 21 -14.90 2.51 5.39
C THR A 21 -13.78 1.91 6.24
N PHE A 22 -13.51 0.61 6.07
CA PHE A 22 -12.44 -0.09 6.78
C PHE A 22 -11.04 0.44 6.42
N LEU A 23 -10.85 0.97 5.21
CA LEU A 23 -9.61 1.61 4.80
C LEU A 23 -9.54 3.08 5.23
N TYR A 24 -10.66 3.81 5.15
CA TYR A 24 -10.72 5.25 5.41
C TYR A 24 -10.61 5.59 6.90
N VAL A 25 -11.27 4.84 7.78
CA VAL A 25 -11.26 5.11 9.23
C VAL A 25 -9.84 5.04 9.79
N PRO A 26 -9.05 3.96 9.55
CA PRO A 26 -7.64 3.94 9.95
C PRO A 26 -6.84 5.06 9.30
N CYS A 27 -7.06 5.40 8.03
CA CYS A 27 -6.35 6.51 7.37
C CYS A 27 -6.58 7.86 8.05
N SER A 28 -7.83 8.16 8.44
CA SER A 28 -8.18 9.40 9.14
C SER A 28 -7.54 9.48 10.53
N MET A 29 -7.52 8.37 11.27
CA MET A 29 -6.85 8.27 12.57
C MET A 29 -5.32 8.37 12.41
N VAL A 30 -4.76 7.76 11.36
CA VAL A 30 -3.34 7.82 11.03
C VAL A 30 -2.90 9.22 10.61
N ALA A 31 -3.74 9.99 9.91
CA ALA A 31 -3.44 11.39 9.59
C ALA A 31 -3.28 12.24 10.86
N VAL A 32 -4.13 12.02 11.86
CA VAL A 32 -4.04 12.68 13.16
C VAL A 32 -2.81 12.22 13.94
N LEU A 33 -2.52 10.91 13.94
CA LEU A 33 -1.35 10.34 14.63
C LEU A 33 -0.03 10.76 13.99
N TYR A 34 0.03 10.87 12.66
CA TYR A 34 1.18 11.38 11.92
C TYR A 34 1.49 12.84 12.29
N ALA A 35 0.46 13.66 12.47
CA ALA A 35 0.61 15.05 12.87
C ALA A 35 1.05 15.22 14.34
N THR A 36 0.83 14.20 15.18
CA THR A 36 0.98 14.32 16.64
C THR A 36 2.10 13.47 17.25
N VAL A 37 2.52 12.38 16.59
CA VAL A 37 3.51 11.43 17.13
C VAL A 37 4.57 11.07 16.08
N PRO A 38 5.64 11.87 15.95
CA PRO A 38 6.70 11.67 14.94
C PRO A 38 7.48 10.36 15.10
N VAL A 39 7.52 9.79 16.31
CA VAL A 39 8.23 8.53 16.61
C VAL A 39 7.63 7.30 15.91
N LEU A 40 6.34 7.34 15.56
CA LEU A 40 5.68 6.20 14.89
C LEU A 40 5.65 6.35 13.37
N GLN A 41 6.21 7.43 12.83
CA GLN A 41 6.11 7.82 11.42
C GLN A 41 6.52 6.70 10.45
N ASP A 42 7.49 5.87 10.84
CA ASP A 42 8.03 4.79 10.02
C ASP A 42 7.13 3.54 9.99
N CYS A 43 6.36 3.27 11.04
CA CYS A 43 5.37 2.18 11.04
C CYS A 43 4.19 2.46 10.09
N TRP A 44 3.90 3.74 9.82
CA TRP A 44 2.70 4.15 9.09
C TRP A 44 2.85 4.19 7.58
N ILE A 45 4.09 4.28 7.06
CA ILE A 45 4.32 4.31 5.62
C ILE A 45 3.88 2.99 4.95
N VAL A 46 4.00 1.87 5.66
CA VAL A 46 3.51 0.55 5.20
C VAL A 46 1.99 0.57 4.99
N ILE A 47 1.24 1.14 5.94
CA ILE A 47 -0.23 1.22 5.87
C ILE A 47 -0.68 2.08 4.69
N PHE A 48 0.00 3.20 4.42
CA PHE A 48 -0.35 4.06 3.27
C PHE A 48 -0.10 3.38 1.92
N GLY A 49 0.95 2.56 1.82
CA GLY A 49 1.22 1.79 0.60
C GLY A 49 0.19 0.69 0.35
N ASP A 50 -0.33 0.06 1.40
CA ASP A 50 -1.39 -0.94 1.28
C ASP A 50 -2.74 -0.32 0.95
N VAL A 51 -3.07 0.85 1.48
CA VAL A 51 -4.29 1.60 1.12
C VAL A 51 -4.34 1.88 -0.38
N GLY A 52 -3.23 2.31 -0.99
CA GLY A 52 -3.16 2.51 -2.44
C GLY A 52 -3.37 1.21 -3.24
N ARG A 53 -2.85 0.07 -2.75
CA ARG A 53 -3.11 -1.24 -3.37
C ARG A 53 -4.57 -1.68 -3.27
N TYR A 54 -5.25 -1.36 -2.18
CA TYR A 54 -6.66 -1.67 -2.03
C TYR A 54 -7.55 -0.77 -2.88
N GLN A 55 -7.19 0.51 -3.07
CA GLN A 55 -7.88 1.39 -4.02
C GLN A 55 -7.72 0.90 -5.47
N MET A 56 -6.54 0.41 -5.87
CA MET A 56 -6.34 -0.26 -7.16
C MET A 56 -7.24 -1.51 -7.36
N ALA A 57 -7.66 -2.16 -6.28
CA ALA A 57 -8.53 -3.32 -6.32
C ALA A 57 -10.03 -2.96 -6.36
N VAL A 58 -10.38 -1.79 -5.82
CA VAL A 58 -11.73 -1.25 -5.74
C VAL A 58 -12.10 -0.49 -7.02
N ASP A 59 -11.20 0.37 -7.52
CA ASP A 59 -11.40 1.20 -8.71
C ASP A 59 -11.02 0.49 -10.02
N GLY A 60 -11.03 -0.85 -10.03
CA GLY A 60 -10.43 -1.71 -11.05
C GLY A 60 -11.00 -1.61 -12.49
N ASN A 61 -11.85 -0.63 -12.78
CA ASN A 61 -12.46 -0.44 -14.09
C ASN A 61 -11.69 0.54 -15.00
N ASP A 62 -10.82 1.41 -14.46
CA ASP A 62 -9.99 2.32 -15.27
C ASP A 62 -8.48 2.05 -15.08
N ILE A 63 -7.78 1.91 -16.20
CA ILE A 63 -6.34 1.64 -16.24
C ILE A 63 -5.56 2.88 -15.73
N GLN A 64 -6.08 4.08 -15.98
CA GLN A 64 -5.44 5.34 -15.56
C GLN A 64 -5.46 5.51 -14.03
N ASP A 65 -6.60 5.22 -13.39
CA ASP A 65 -6.72 5.30 -11.93
C ASP A 65 -5.83 4.27 -11.23
N ARG A 66 -5.73 3.08 -11.82
CA ARG A 66 -4.85 2.01 -11.34
C ARG A 66 -3.37 2.39 -11.41
N GLU A 67 -2.92 3.04 -12.48
CA GLU A 67 -1.54 3.53 -12.60
C GLU A 67 -1.26 4.70 -11.65
N GLY A 68 -2.23 5.61 -11.45
CA GLY A 68 -2.14 6.69 -10.48
C GLY A 68 -1.92 6.19 -9.06
N TRP A 69 -2.74 5.24 -8.61
CA TRP A 69 -2.58 4.63 -7.28
C TRP A 69 -1.29 3.80 -7.15
N ALA A 70 -0.86 3.13 -8.22
CA ALA A 70 0.43 2.43 -8.25
C ALA A 70 1.61 3.39 -8.10
N ALA A 71 1.56 4.57 -8.75
CA ALA A 71 2.59 5.60 -8.64
C ALA A 71 2.66 6.19 -7.23
N VAL A 72 1.51 6.52 -6.63
CA VAL A 72 1.42 6.99 -5.24
C VAL A 72 1.99 5.94 -4.28
N SER A 73 1.61 4.67 -4.44
CA SER A 73 2.12 3.59 -3.59
C SER A 73 3.63 3.42 -3.71
N ARG A 74 4.18 3.54 -4.93
CA ARG A 74 5.62 3.42 -5.20
C ARG A 74 6.42 4.56 -4.55
N ASP A 75 5.95 5.80 -4.64
CA ASP A 75 6.59 6.95 -3.96
C ASP A 75 6.66 6.72 -2.45
N ARG A 76 5.54 6.31 -1.86
CA ARG A 76 5.45 6.07 -0.41
C ARG A 76 6.39 4.96 0.03
N TYR A 77 6.37 3.79 -0.63
CA TYR A 77 7.27 2.69 -0.30
C TYR A 77 8.75 3.03 -0.53
N SER A 78 9.08 3.79 -1.58
CA SER A 78 10.47 4.23 -1.82
C SER A 78 10.99 5.10 -0.67
N ARG A 79 10.21 6.11 -0.28
CA ARG A 79 10.56 7.01 0.83
C ARG A 79 10.61 6.29 2.17
N ALA A 80 9.79 5.26 2.35
CA ALA A 80 9.88 4.35 3.51
C ALA A 80 11.19 3.59 3.52
N SER A 81 11.57 3.01 2.38
CA SER A 81 12.76 2.16 2.26
C SER A 81 14.06 2.95 2.48
N GLU A 82 14.06 4.25 2.19
CA GLU A 82 15.16 5.16 2.50
C GLU A 82 15.31 5.41 4.02
N LYS A 83 14.19 5.46 4.74
CA LYS A 83 14.17 5.68 6.19
C LYS A 83 14.42 4.42 7.00
N ALA A 84 13.88 3.30 6.55
CA ALA A 84 13.93 2.01 7.24
C ALA A 84 14.38 0.90 6.28
N PRO A 85 15.66 0.89 5.87
CA PRO A 85 16.19 -0.05 4.88
C PRO A 85 16.28 -1.50 5.38
N THR A 86 15.99 -1.74 6.66
CA THR A 86 15.99 -3.07 7.29
C THR A 86 14.61 -3.72 7.28
N ILE A 87 13.59 -3.07 6.74
CA ILE A 87 12.23 -3.62 6.67
C ILE A 87 12.02 -4.27 5.31
N ASP A 88 12.22 -5.58 5.25
CA ASP A 88 12.17 -6.39 4.02
C ASP A 88 10.81 -6.33 3.31
N CYS A 89 9.73 -6.16 4.09
CA CYS A 89 8.36 -6.01 3.60
C CYS A 89 8.21 -4.83 2.62
N LEU A 90 8.96 -3.75 2.81
CA LEU A 90 8.93 -2.58 1.92
C LEU A 90 9.45 -2.92 0.52
N PHE A 91 10.54 -3.68 0.45
CA PHE A 91 11.13 -4.11 -0.81
C PHE A 91 10.28 -5.16 -1.51
N TYR A 92 9.62 -6.04 -0.76
CA TYR A 92 8.63 -6.98 -1.31
C TYR A 92 7.48 -6.24 -2.02
N HIS A 93 6.92 -5.19 -1.41
CA HIS A 93 5.86 -4.40 -2.02
C HIS A 93 6.34 -3.58 -3.24
N LEU A 94 7.56 -3.04 -3.19
CA LEU A 94 8.17 -2.38 -4.35
C LEU A 94 8.36 -3.36 -5.52
N ALA A 95 8.74 -4.61 -5.26
CA ALA A 95 8.86 -5.64 -6.29
C ALA A 95 7.51 -5.96 -6.98
N ILE A 96 6.41 -5.98 -6.22
CA ILE A 96 5.06 -6.17 -6.78
C ILE A 96 4.66 -4.98 -7.66
N LEU A 97 5.03 -3.76 -7.27
CA LEU A 97 4.70 -2.51 -7.99
C LEU A 97 5.62 -2.23 -9.19
N SER A 98 6.76 -2.92 -9.30
CA SER A 98 7.74 -2.81 -10.39
C SER A 98 7.58 -3.89 -11.47
N ARG A 99 6.42 -4.54 -11.59
CA ARG A 99 6.16 -5.59 -12.60
C ARG A 99 6.45 -5.21 -14.05
N THR A 100 6.43 -3.92 -14.38
CA THR A 100 6.76 -3.42 -15.74
C THR A 100 8.26 -3.20 -15.97
N ASN A 101 9.09 -3.27 -14.92
CA ASN A 101 10.53 -3.11 -14.99
C ASN A 101 11.23 -4.31 -14.32
N THR A 102 11.61 -5.29 -15.13
CA THR A 102 12.17 -6.58 -14.68
C THR A 102 13.45 -6.42 -13.86
N LEU A 103 14.34 -5.50 -14.24
CA LEU A 103 15.61 -5.27 -13.52
C LEU A 103 15.35 -4.67 -12.13
N GLN A 104 14.46 -3.68 -12.07
CA GLN A 104 14.08 -3.05 -10.82
C GLN A 104 13.34 -4.04 -9.89
N GLN A 105 12.46 -4.86 -10.46
CA GLN A 105 11.78 -5.93 -9.72
C GLN A 105 12.77 -6.93 -9.13
N LEU A 106 13.75 -7.38 -9.90
CA LEU A 106 14.76 -8.34 -9.43
C LEU A 106 15.61 -7.76 -8.29
N CYS A 107 16.00 -6.48 -8.41
CA CYS A 107 16.74 -5.77 -7.37
C CYS A 107 15.94 -5.70 -6.06
N TYR A 108 14.64 -5.39 -6.13
CA TYR A 108 13.79 -5.33 -4.94
C TYR A 108 13.52 -6.70 -4.33
N ILE A 109 13.38 -7.76 -5.14
CA ILE A 109 13.28 -9.13 -4.62
C ILE A 109 14.54 -9.50 -3.84
N LEU A 110 15.71 -9.22 -4.39
CA LEU A 110 16.99 -9.49 -3.71
C LEU A 110 17.16 -8.71 -2.40
N LYS A 111 16.59 -7.51 -2.30
CA LYS A 111 16.58 -6.71 -1.08
C LYS A 111 15.54 -7.16 -0.04
N SER A 112 14.62 -8.06 -0.41
CA SER A 112 13.58 -8.58 0.48
C SER A 112 13.87 -9.99 1.02
N LEU A 113 15.04 -10.55 0.68
CA LEU A 113 15.54 -11.86 1.12
C LEU A 113 16.50 -11.68 2.30
#